data_AF-A0A2A4M233-F1
#
_entry.id   AF-A0A2A4M233-F1
#
_cell.length_a   1.000
_cell.length_b   1.000
_cell.length_c   1.000
_cell.angle_alpha   90.00
_cell.angle_beta   90.00
_cell.angle_gamma   90.00
#
_symmetry.space_group_name_H-M   'P 1'
#
loop_
_entity.id
_entity.type
_entity.pdbx_description
1 polymer ?
#
loop_
_entity_poly.entity_id
_entity_poly.type
_entity_poly.pdbx_seq_one_letter_code
_entity_poly.pdbx_strand_id
1 'polypeptide(L)' 'MSSTMEKLTDEVMALPSEAKRILADRLAENLSNDTETAFHKNWATEAIRRRDEVRSGQVKTVPVDEALAQVRRSVSR' A
#
# COMPACT_ATOMS: atom_id res chain seq x y z
N MET A 1 -13.66 -26.84 -9.65
CA MET A 1 -13.16 -25.83 -8.72
C MET A 1 -13.82 -24.45 -8.88
N SER A 2 -14.43 -24.07 -10.02
CA SER A 2 -15.14 -22.78 -10.12
C SER A 2 -16.42 -22.72 -9.27
N SER A 3 -17.14 -23.84 -9.13
CA SER A 3 -18.37 -23.92 -8.34
C SER A 3 -18.19 -23.70 -6.82
N THR A 4 -16.98 -23.85 -6.29
CA THR A 4 -16.69 -23.56 -4.87
C THR A 4 -16.37 -22.07 -4.67
N MET A 5 -15.66 -21.46 -5.62
CA MET A 5 -15.29 -20.04 -5.55
C MET A 5 -16.51 -19.13 -5.75
N GLU A 6 -17.39 -19.49 -6.69
CA GLU A 6 -18.63 -18.76 -6.94
C GLU A 6 -19.55 -18.77 -5.70
N LYS A 7 -19.76 -19.93 -5.07
CA LYS A 7 -20.54 -20.04 -3.83
C LYS A 7 -19.98 -19.20 -2.69
N LEU A 8 -18.66 -19.25 -2.48
CA LEU A 8 -18.01 -18.44 -1.45
C LEU A 8 -18.17 -16.94 -1.73
N THR A 9 -18.11 -16.54 -3.00
CA THR A 9 -18.32 -15.15 -3.41
C THR A 9 -19.75 -14.71 -3.08
N ASP A 10 -20.75 -15.53 -3.41
CA ASP A 10 -22.15 -15.23 -3.11
C ASP A 10 -22.40 -15.10 -1.60
N GLU A 11 -21.86 -16.02 -0.81
CA GLU A 11 -21.96 -15.98 0.66
C GLU A 11 -21.32 -14.72 1.24
N VAL A 12 -20.14 -14.32 0.76
CA VAL A 12 -19.47 -13.09 1.19
C VAL A 12 -20.28 -11.86 0.78
N MET A 13 -20.83 -11.84 -0.43
CA MET A 13 -21.60 -10.69 -0.93
C MET A 13 -22.92 -10.49 -0.18
N ALA A 14 -23.53 -11.58 0.30
CA ALA A 14 -24.74 -11.57 1.13
C ALA A 14 -24.53 -11.04 2.55
N LEU A 15 -23.28 -10.92 3.02
CA LEU A 15 -22.99 -10.39 4.36
C LEU A 15 -23.36 -8.89 4.49
N PRO A 16 -23.73 -8.44 5.69
CA PRO A 16 -23.83 -7.02 6.01
C PRO A 16 -22.52 -6.28 5.72
N SER A 17 -22.60 -5.00 5.35
CA SER A 17 -21.42 -4.19 4.94
C SER A 17 -20.30 -4.21 5.97
N GLU A 18 -20.62 -4.16 7.27
CA GLU A 18 -19.61 -4.18 8.33
C GLU A 18 -18.88 -5.53 8.42
N ALA A 19 -19.60 -6.65 8.28
CA ALA A 19 -18.99 -7.97 8.26
C ALA A 19 -18.10 -8.17 7.03
N LYS A 20 -18.51 -7.64 5.86
CA LYS A 20 -17.68 -7.64 4.65
C LYS A 20 -16.38 -6.86 4.84
N ARG A 21 -16.44 -5.69 5.49
CA ARG A 21 -15.27 -4.87 5.80
C ARG A 21 -14.27 -5.61 6.68
N ILE A 22 -14.76 -6.21 7.79
CA ILE A 22 -13.92 -7.00 8.70
C ILE A 22 -13.27 -8.18 7.97
N LEU A 23 -14.00 -8.86 7.10
CA LEU A 23 -13.46 -9.97 6.32
C LEU A 23 -12.41 -9.51 5.30
N ALA A 24 -12.66 -8.38 4.62
CA ALA A 24 -11.71 -7.79 3.69
C ALA A 24 -10.39 -7.41 4.38
N ASP A 25 -10.46 -6.80 5.57
CA ASP A 25 -9.27 -6.43 6.36
C ASP A 25 -8.45 -7.69 6.72
N ARG A 26 -9.10 -8.76 7.21
CA ARG A 26 -8.43 -10.03 7.54
C ARG A 26 -7.82 -10.72 6.32
N LEU A 27 -8.51 -10.71 5.19
CA LEU A 27 -7.99 -11.27 3.94
C LEU A 27 -6.78 -10.48 3.45
N ALA A 28 -6.83 -9.15 3.53
CA ALA A 28 -5.69 -8.30 3.18
C ALA A 28 -4.48 -8.58 4.09
N GLU A 29 -4.67 -8.70 5.40
CA GLU A 29 -3.60 -9.07 6.34
C GLU A 29 -3.00 -10.45 6.02
N ASN A 30 -3.83 -11.45 5.71
CA ASN A 30 -3.35 -12.79 5.37
C ASN A 30 -2.56 -12.82 4.05
N LEU A 31 -3.08 -12.15 3.02
CA LEU A 31 -2.45 -12.04 1.71
C LEU A 31 -1.17 -11.19 1.72
N SER A 32 -1.07 -10.27 2.68
CA SER A 32 0.13 -9.45 2.88
C SER A 32 1.35 -10.33 3.14
N ASN A 33 1.23 -11.45 3.85
CA ASN A 33 2.37 -12.31 4.20
C ASN A 33 3.14 -12.87 2.96
N ASP A 34 2.47 -13.13 1.84
CA ASP A 34 3.10 -13.70 0.63
C ASP A 34 3.58 -12.61 -0.37
N THR A 35 3.04 -11.40 -0.31
CA THR A 35 3.41 -10.28 -1.21
C THR A 35 4.28 -9.22 -0.54
N GLU A 36 4.36 -9.20 0.79
CA GLU A 36 5.14 -8.26 1.60
C GLU A 36 6.63 -8.37 1.33
N THR A 37 7.17 -9.58 1.12
CA THR A 37 8.63 -9.75 1.08
C THR A 37 9.28 -9.02 -0.09
N ALA A 38 8.69 -9.10 -1.29
CA ALA A 38 9.20 -8.40 -2.47
C ALA A 38 8.93 -6.89 -2.40
N PHE A 39 7.77 -6.48 -1.89
CA PHE A 39 7.40 -5.08 -1.71
C PHE A 39 8.32 -4.39 -0.70
N HIS A 40 8.53 -4.97 0.49
CA HIS A 40 9.43 -4.47 1.52
C HIS A 40 10.86 -4.40 1.04
N LYS A 41 11.33 -5.41 0.29
CA LYS A 41 12.68 -5.39 -0.30
C LYS A 41 12.86 -4.24 -1.28
N ASN A 42 11.87 -4.01 -2.15
CA ASN A 42 11.93 -2.91 -3.11
C ASN A 42 11.88 -1.55 -2.41
N TRP A 43 11.03 -1.38 -1.40
CA TRP A 43 10.98 -0.17 -0.59
C TRP A 43 12.25 0.07 0.22
N ALA A 44 12.83 -0.97 0.82
CA ALA A 44 14.10 -0.87 1.52
C ALA A 44 15.23 -0.45 0.58
N THR A 45 15.27 -1.03 -0.63
CA THR A 45 16.24 -0.66 -1.67
C THR A 45 16.11 0.81 -2.05
N GLU A 46 14.88 1.28 -2.29
CA GLU A 46 14.61 2.67 -2.64
C GLU A 46 14.91 3.64 -1.49
N ALA A 47 14.57 3.28 -0.25
CA ALA A 47 14.86 4.09 0.92
C ALA A 47 16.37 4.25 1.15
N ILE A 48 17.14 3.17 0.98
CA ILE A 48 18.61 3.19 1.05
C ILE A 48 19.18 4.09 -0.05
N ARG A 49 18.73 3.91 -1.30
CA ARG A 49 19.18 4.73 -2.45
C ARG A 49 18.95 6.22 -2.18
N ARG A 50 17.73 6.62 -1.79
CA ARG A 50 17.39 8.03 -1.50
C ARG A 50 18.21 8.61 -0.36
N ARG A 51 18.41 7.84 0.72
CA ARG A 51 19.24 8.26 1.86
C ARG A 51 20.68 8.54 1.40
N ASP A 52 21.23 7.67 0.56
CA ASP A 52 22.62 7.78 0.11
C ASP A 52 22.80 8.92 -0.89
N GLU A 53 21.82 9.20 -1.75
CA GLU A 53 21.79 10.39 -2.60
C GLU A 53 21.80 11.69 -1.78
N VAL A 54 21.01 11.75 -0.70
CA VAL A 54 21.01 12.90 0.22
C VAL A 54 22.35 13.04 0.93
N ARG A 55 22.90 11.94 1.45
CA ARG A 55 24.18 11.94 2.20
C ARG A 55 25.39 12.26 1.33
N SER A 56 25.38 11.82 0.07
CA SER A 56 26.43 12.13 -0.90
C SER A 56 26.31 13.53 -1.50
N GLY A 57 25.18 14.22 -1.27
CA GLY A 57 24.92 15.54 -1.85
C GLY A 57 24.53 15.50 -3.33
N GLN A 58 24.25 14.32 -3.88
CA GLN A 58 23.79 14.16 -5.27
C GLN A 58 22.43 14.82 -5.51
N VAL A 59 21.60 14.93 -4.47
CA VAL A 59 20.29 15.59 -4.52
C VAL A 59 20.18 16.69 -3.46
N LYS A 60 19.46 17.76 -3.80
CA LYS A 60 19.12 18.83 -2.85
C LYS A 60 17.78 18.54 -2.20
N THR A 61 17.76 18.51 -0.87
CA THR A 61 16.51 18.34 -0.12
C THR A 61 15.70 19.64 -0.08
N VAL A 62 14.41 19.50 0.18
CA VAL A 62 13.49 20.61 0.45
C VAL A 62 12.88 20.44 1.85
N PRO A 63 12.51 21.53 2.54
CA PRO A 63 11.77 21.44 3.79
C PRO A 63 10.47 20.65 3.62
N VAL A 64 10.11 19.84 4.63
CA VAL A 64 8.96 18.94 4.55
C VAL A 64 7.64 19.68 4.34
N ASP A 65 7.48 20.85 4.97
CA ASP A 65 6.27 21.67 4.83
C ASP A 65 6.08 22.17 3.39
N GLU A 66 7.17 22.55 2.72
CA GLU A 66 7.16 22.96 1.31
C GLU A 66 6.81 21.78 0.40
N ALA A 67 7.43 20.61 0.63
CA ALA A 67 7.14 19.40 -0.13
C ALA A 67 5.67 18.98 -0.02
N LEU A 68 5.11 18.95 1.20
CA LEU A 68 3.71 18.59 1.42
C LEU A 68 2.76 19.63 0.81
N ALA A 69 3.10 20.92 0.86
CA ALA A 69 2.31 21.95 0.20
C ALA A 69 2.29 21.78 -1.33
N GLN A 70 3.40 21.37 -1.95
CA GLN A 70 3.46 21.07 -3.39
C GLN A 70 2.57 19.88 -3.76
N VAL A 71 2.64 18.78 -3.01
CA VAL A 71 1.80 17.59 -3.24
C VAL A 71 0.32 17.92 -3.11
N ARG A 72 -0.08 18.66 -2.07
CA ARG A 72 -1.48 19.07 -1.90
C ARG A 72 -1.97 19.86 -3.12
N ARG A 73 -1.19 20.84 -3.58
CA ARG A 73 -1.53 21.62 -4.79
C ARG A 73 -1.65 20.75 -6.04
N SER A 74 -0.87 19.68 -6.18
CA SER A 74 -0.90 18.83 -7.38
C SER A 74 -2.10 17.89 -7.44
N VAL A 75 -2.70 17.54 -6.28
CA VAL A 75 -3.83 16.60 -6.21
C VAL A 75 -5.19 17.27 -6.01
N SER A 76 -5.24 18.55 -5.64
CA SER A 76 -6.49 19.31 -5.47
C SER A 76 -7.09 19.84 -6.80
N ARG A 77 -6.91 19.12 -7.90
CA ARG A 77 -7.35 19.53 -9.25
C ARG A 77 -8.62 18.80 -9.68
#